data_AF-A0AAP3A3N6-F1
#
_entry.id   AF-A0AAP3A3N6-F1
#
_cell.length_a   1.000
_cell.length_b   1.000
_cell.length_c   1.000
_cell.angle_alpha   90.00
_cell.angle_beta   90.00
_cell.angle_gamma   90.00
#
_symmetry.space_group_name_H-M   'P 1'
#
loop_
_entity.id
_entity.type
_entity.pdbx_description
1 polymer ?
#
loop_
_entity_poly.entity_id
_entity_poly.type
_entity_poly.pdbx_seq_one_letter_code
_entity_poly.pdbx_strand_id
1 'polypeptide(L)'
;DNGAHFDGDQSGTVNGVTPPAVQHLTAEVTADSGEYQVLARWDTPKVVKGVSFMLRLTVAADDGSERLVSTARTAETTYRFTQLALGNYRLTVRAVNAWGQQG
;
A
#
# COMPACT_ATOMS: atom_id res chain seq x y z
N ASP A 1 18.79 37.90 6.78
CA ASP A 1 17.43 37.50 7.15
C ASP A 1 16.51 37.85 5.98
N ASN A 2 15.59 36.93 5.65
CA ASN A 2 14.54 36.97 4.62
C ASN A 2 14.92 36.99 3.13
N GLY A 3 14.46 35.96 2.41
CA GLY A 3 14.12 36.07 0.99
C GLY A 3 14.62 34.95 0.05
N ALA A 4 14.34 33.68 0.33
CA ALA A 4 14.36 32.68 -0.73
C ALA A 4 12.98 32.67 -1.43
N HIS A 5 12.91 33.34 -2.58
CA HIS A 5 11.79 33.26 -3.51
C HIS A 5 11.79 31.86 -4.13
N PHE A 6 10.70 31.12 -3.97
CA PHE A 6 10.46 29.91 -4.74
C PHE A 6 9.53 30.30 -5.89
N ASP A 7 10.07 30.43 -7.10
CA ASP A 7 9.28 30.43 -8.33
C ASP A 7 8.72 29.02 -8.53
N GLY A 8 7.65 28.73 -7.79
CA GLY A 8 6.90 27.49 -7.89
C GLY A 8 5.70 27.66 -8.80
N ASP A 9 5.84 28.37 -9.92
CA ASP A 9 4.78 28.40 -10.93
C ASP A 9 5.07 27.37 -12.03
N GLN A 10 4.14 26.43 -12.11
CA GLN A 10 3.69 25.76 -13.31
C GLN A 10 4.48 24.57 -13.90
N SER A 11 3.75 23.44 -13.91
CA SER A 11 3.56 22.61 -15.10
C SER A 11 4.58 21.49 -15.35
N GLY A 12 4.66 20.54 -14.42
CA GLY A 12 4.77 19.13 -14.79
C GLY A 12 3.36 18.54 -14.82
N THR A 13 2.76 18.45 -16.01
CA THR A 13 1.41 17.95 -16.30
C THR A 13 0.79 17.04 -15.23
N VAL A 14 -0.21 17.59 -14.53
CA VAL A 14 -1.13 16.90 -13.62
C VAL A 14 -2.07 15.95 -14.40
N ASN A 15 -1.61 15.34 -15.50
CA ASN A 15 -2.37 14.39 -16.32
C ASN A 15 -1.41 13.28 -16.75
N GLY A 16 -1.51 12.09 -16.14
CA GLY A 16 -0.83 10.89 -16.66
C GLY A 16 0.37 10.36 -15.87
N VAL A 17 0.43 10.60 -14.56
CA VAL A 17 1.43 9.91 -13.73
C VAL A 17 1.04 8.44 -13.60
N THR A 18 1.73 7.56 -14.34
CA THR A 18 1.67 6.10 -14.11
C THR A 18 2.23 5.80 -12.72
N PRO A 19 1.44 5.21 -11.80
CA PRO A 19 1.93 4.82 -10.49
C PRO A 19 3.09 3.83 -10.62
N PRO A 20 4.12 3.91 -9.75
CA PRO A 20 5.24 2.97 -9.78
C PRO A 20 4.79 1.55 -9.38
N ALA A 21 5.45 0.53 -9.91
CA ALA A 21 5.24 -0.84 -9.47
C ALA A 21 5.69 -1.01 -8.01
N VAL A 22 4.96 -1.85 -7.27
CA VAL A 22 5.35 -2.27 -5.92
C VAL A 22 6.41 -3.36 -6.03
N GLN A 23 7.48 -3.27 -5.24
CA GLN A 23 8.60 -4.20 -5.23
C GLN A 23 8.90 -4.66 -3.80
N HIS A 24 9.60 -5.81 -3.69
CA HIS A 24 10.07 -6.37 -2.42
C HIS A 24 9.01 -6.39 -1.30
N LEU A 25 7.76 -6.71 -1.65
CA LEU A 25 6.70 -6.84 -0.66
C LEU A 25 7.07 -7.95 0.33
N THR A 26 7.26 -7.57 1.58
CA THR A 26 7.54 -8.47 2.70
C THR A 26 6.45 -8.33 3.76
N ALA A 27 6.26 -9.41 4.52
CA ALA A 27 5.29 -9.48 5.60
C ALA A 27 5.94 -10.19 6.78
N GLU A 28 6.02 -9.49 7.92
CA GLU A 28 6.46 -10.06 9.19
C GLU A 28 5.22 -10.37 10.02
N VAL A 29 5.11 -11.63 10.47
CA VAL A 29 3.99 -12.10 11.28
C VAL A 29 4.41 -12.14 12.74
N THR A 30 3.59 -11.58 13.62
CA THR A 30 3.74 -11.72 15.07
C THR A 30 2.43 -12.25 15.65
N ALA A 31 2.51 -13.22 16.54
CA ALA A 31 1.36 -13.66 17.32
C ALA A 31 1.44 -13.01 18.71
N ASP A 32 0.37 -12.36 19.13
CA ASP A 32 0.22 -11.83 20.48
C ASP A 32 -1.15 -12.24 21.01
N SER A 33 -1.16 -12.92 22.15
CA SER A 33 -2.37 -13.18 22.94
C SER A 33 -3.56 -13.81 22.16
N GLY A 34 -3.27 -14.67 21.18
CA GLY A 34 -4.26 -15.39 20.38
C GLY A 34 -4.68 -14.70 19.07
N GLU A 35 -4.15 -13.51 18.80
CA GLU A 35 -4.33 -12.82 17.53
C GLU A 35 -3.01 -12.71 16.76
N TYR A 36 -3.11 -12.73 15.43
CA TYR A 36 -1.98 -12.49 14.55
C TYR A 36 -1.97 -11.05 14.09
N GLN A 37 -0.77 -10.47 14.08
CA GLN A 37 -0.46 -9.18 13.50
C GLN A 37 0.48 -9.39 12.33
N VAL A 38 0.31 -8.58 11.28
CA VAL A 38 1.17 -8.61 10.10
C VAL A 38 1.66 -7.20 9.82
N LEU A 39 2.97 -7.02 9.85
CA LEU A 39 3.62 -5.79 9.40
C LEU A 39 4.09 -5.98 7.97
N ALA A 40 3.38 -5.34 7.03
CA ALA A 40 3.73 -5.33 5.63
C ALA A 40 4.65 -4.15 5.31
N ARG A 41 5.68 -4.40 4.51
CA ARG A 41 6.61 -3.39 3.99
C ARG A 41 6.85 -3.62 2.52
N TRP A 42 7.01 -2.54 1.76
CA TRP A 42 7.29 -2.63 0.33
C TRP A 42 8.09 -1.43 -0.15
N ASP A 43 8.66 -1.57 -1.34
CA ASP A 43 9.38 -0.50 -2.02
C ASP A 43 8.67 -0.06 -3.29
N THR A 44 9.06 1.11 -3.77
CA THR A 44 8.78 1.57 -5.13
C THR A 44 10.06 2.06 -5.78
N PRO A 45 10.30 1.77 -7.07
CA PRO A 45 11.53 2.19 -7.77
C PRO A 45 11.68 3.72 -7.88
N LYS A 46 10.58 4.46 -7.67
CA LYS A 46 10.58 5.92 -7.59
C LYS A 46 9.46 6.39 -6.66
N VAL A 47 9.71 7.46 -5.92
CA VAL A 47 8.69 8.17 -5.16
C VAL A 47 8.00 9.14 -6.10
N VAL A 48 6.67 9.05 -6.19
CA VAL A 48 5.89 9.96 -7.03
C VAL A 48 4.82 10.65 -6.18
N LYS A 49 4.80 11.98 -6.26
CA LYS A 49 3.81 12.79 -5.54
C LYS A 49 2.39 12.43 -5.99
N GLY A 50 1.47 12.35 -5.03
CA GLY A 50 0.05 12.05 -5.31
C GLY A 50 -0.24 10.55 -5.55
N VAL A 51 0.75 9.67 -5.36
CA VAL A 51 0.53 8.23 -5.29
C VAL A 51 0.21 7.83 -3.86
N SER A 52 -0.68 6.86 -3.73
CA SER A 52 -0.97 6.14 -2.48
C SER A 52 -1.06 4.65 -2.81
N PHE A 53 -1.09 3.81 -1.80
CA PHE A 53 -1.11 2.36 -1.96
C PHE A 53 -2.45 1.84 -1.49
N MET A 54 -3.09 1.03 -2.34
CA MET A 54 -4.25 0.23 -1.99
C MET A 54 -3.77 -1.16 -1.60
N LEU A 55 -4.09 -1.58 -0.39
CA LEU A 55 -3.82 -2.91 0.13
C LEU A 55 -5.12 -3.71 0.13
N ARG A 56 -5.03 -4.98 -0.28
CA ARG A 56 -6.12 -5.94 -0.17
C ARG A 56 -5.57 -7.23 0.44
N LEU A 57 -6.11 -7.58 1.60
CA LEU A 57 -5.82 -8.81 2.31
C LEU A 57 -7.01 -9.76 2.15
N THR A 58 -6.77 -10.94 1.58
CA THR A 58 -7.74 -12.03 1.47
C THR A 58 -7.29 -13.23 2.29
N VAL A 59 -8.24 -14.08 2.67
CA VAL A 59 -8.00 -15.37 3.30
C VAL A 59 -8.58 -16.47 2.42
N ALA A 60 -7.85 -17.56 2.23
CA ALA A 60 -8.37 -18.76 1.60
C ALA A 60 -9.35 -19.46 2.55
N ALA A 61 -10.55 -19.74 2.07
CA ALA A 61 -11.53 -20.56 2.75
C ALA A 61 -11.32 -22.04 2.44
N ASP A 62 -11.89 -22.92 3.27
CA ASP A 62 -11.75 -24.38 3.14
C ASP A 62 -12.30 -24.93 1.81
N ASP A 63 -13.23 -24.19 1.18
CA ASP A 63 -13.80 -24.48 -0.13
C ASP A 63 -12.91 -24.04 -1.32
N GLY A 64 -11.72 -23.50 -1.03
CA GLY A 64 -10.76 -23.00 -2.02
C GLY A 64 -11.06 -21.59 -2.54
N SER A 65 -12.15 -20.95 -2.09
CA SER A 65 -12.44 -19.55 -2.44
C SER A 65 -11.58 -18.57 -1.64
N GLU A 66 -11.34 -17.37 -2.17
CA GLU A 66 -10.72 -16.28 -1.42
C GLU A 66 -11.78 -15.30 -0.89
N ARG A 67 -11.77 -15.06 0.42
CA ARG A 67 -12.65 -14.09 1.08
C ARG A 67 -11.89 -12.82 1.41
N LEU A 68 -12.50 -11.67 1.16
CA LEU A 68 -11.92 -10.38 1.54
C LEU A 68 -11.93 -10.24 3.06
N VAL A 69 -10.77 -9.94 3.64
CA VAL A 69 -10.60 -9.69 5.07
C VAL A 69 -10.50 -8.19 5.32
N SER A 70 -9.65 -7.50 4.57
CA SER A 70 -9.40 -6.08 4.76
C SER A 70 -8.97 -5.39 3.47
N THR A 71 -9.38 -4.13 3.35
CA THR A 71 -8.80 -3.18 2.40
C THR A 71 -8.34 -1.94 3.14
N ALA A 72 -7.19 -1.40 2.75
CA ALA A 72 -6.67 -0.16 3.33
C ALA A 72 -6.04 0.71 2.24
N ARG A 73 -6.05 2.03 2.46
CA ARG A 73 -5.33 2.99 1.64
C ARG A 73 -4.36 3.77 2.52
N THR A 74 -3.11 3.88 2.10
CA THR A 74 -2.07 4.62 2.81
C THR A 74 -1.14 5.34 1.84
N ALA A 75 -0.54 6.46 2.23
CA ALA A 75 0.54 7.09 1.48
C ALA A 75 1.92 6.51 1.87
N GLU A 76 2.00 5.82 3.00
CA GLU A 76 3.21 5.20 3.51
C GLU A 76 3.56 3.91 2.76
N THR A 77 4.82 3.47 2.86
CA THR A 77 5.29 2.19 2.31
C THR A 77 5.25 1.04 3.32
N THR A 78 4.53 1.24 4.42
CA THR A 78 4.31 0.24 5.46
C THR A 78 2.86 0.26 5.91
N TYR A 79 2.36 -0.89 6.36
CA TYR A 79 1.03 -1.00 6.95
C TYR A 79 0.98 -2.18 7.92
N ARG A 80 0.28 -1.99 9.05
CA ARG A 80 0.07 -3.05 10.04
C ARG A 80 -1.38 -3.52 10.01
N PHE A 81 -1.57 -4.81 9.73
CA PHE A 81 -2.82 -5.51 9.99
C PHE A 81 -2.76 -6.10 11.40
N THR A 82 -3.89 -6.07 12.10
CA THR A 82 -4.05 -6.60 13.46
C THR A 82 -5.30 -7.45 13.52
N GLN A 83 -5.49 -8.19 14.62
CA GLN A 83 -6.69 -8.99 14.86
C GLN A 83 -6.97 -10.04 13.78
N LEU A 84 -5.92 -10.61 13.19
CA LEU A 84 -6.06 -11.67 12.21
C LEU A 84 -6.19 -13.00 12.94
N ALA A 85 -7.19 -13.80 12.55
CA ALA A 85 -7.25 -15.20 12.95
C ALA A 85 -6.15 -16.01 12.24
N LEU A 86 -5.81 -17.19 12.74
CA LEU A 86 -4.93 -18.11 12.01
C LEU A 86 -5.56 -18.49 10.66
N GLY A 87 -4.78 -18.44 9.58
CA GLY A 87 -5.28 -18.80 8.25
C GLY A 87 -4.25 -18.56 7.13
N ASN A 88 -4.62 -18.99 5.92
CA ASN A 88 -3.82 -18.79 4.72
C ASN A 88 -4.20 -17.47 4.06
N TYR A 89 -3.39 -16.44 4.27
CA TYR A 89 -3.66 -15.10 3.75
C TYR A 89 -2.88 -14.80 2.47
N ARG A 90 -3.48 -13.98 1.61
CA ARG A 90 -2.82 -13.36 0.46
C ARG A 90 -2.93 -11.85 0.59
N LEU A 91 -1.78 -11.18 0.59
CA LEU A 91 -1.70 -9.72 0.53
C LEU A 91 -1.36 -9.29 -0.88
N THR A 92 -2.10 -8.31 -1.39
CA THR A 92 -1.76 -7.58 -2.61
C THR A 92 -1.67 -6.10 -2.28
N VAL A 93 -0.66 -5.42 -2.84
CA VAL A 93 -0.44 -3.99 -2.66
C VAL A 93 -0.25 -3.38 -4.05
N ARG A 94 -0.96 -2.29 -4.32
CA ARG A 94 -0.92 -1.62 -5.62
C ARG A 94 -0.82 -0.13 -5.44
N ALA A 95 0.10 0.50 -6.15
CA ALA A 95 0.18 1.95 -6.22
C ALA A 95 -1.00 2.49 -7.05
N VAL A 96 -1.61 3.56 -6.56
CA VAL A 96 -2.77 4.21 -7.17
C VAL A 96 -2.61 5.73 -7.13
N ASN A 97 -2.93 6.41 -8.22
CA ASN A 97 -2.93 7.88 -8.27
C ASN A 97 -4.33 8.45 -7.95
N ALA A 98 -4.45 9.78 -8.00
CA ALA A 98 -5.70 10.50 -7.73
C ALA A 98 -6.84 10.16 -8.73
N TRP A 99 -6.51 9.66 -9.92
CA TRP A 99 -7.48 9.26 -10.95
C TRP A 99 -7.82 7.76 -10.91
N GLY A 100 -7.33 7.02 -9.91
CA GLY A 100 -7.59 5.60 -9.78
C GLY A 100 -6.82 4.70 -10.75
N GLN A 101 -5.90 5.26 -11.55
CA GLN A 101 -4.96 4.44 -12.33
C GLN A 101 -4.05 3.69 -11.37
N GLN A 102 -3.64 2.50 -11.77
CA GLN A 102 -2.90 1.57 -10.92
C GLN A 102 -1.60 1.15 -11.62
N GLY A 103 -0.54 1.01 -10.82
CA GLY A 103 0.75 0.44 -11.22
C GLY A 103 0.92 -1.02 -10.81
#